data_AF-A0A6J8D021-F1
#
_entry.id   AF-A0A6J8D021-F1
#
_cell.length_a   1.000
_cell.length_b   1.000
_cell.length_c   1.000
_cell.angle_alpha   90.00
_cell.angle_beta   90.00
_cell.angle_gamma   90.00
#
_symmetry.space_group_name_H-M   'P 1'
#
loop_
_entity.id
_entity.type
_entity.pdbx_description
1 polymer ?
#
loop_
_entity_poly.entity_id
_entity_poly.type
_entity_poly.pdbx_seq_one_letter_code
_entity_poly.pdbx_strand_id
1 'polypeptide(L)'
;MIIPITIISNRGEMTENGTANGSDSDALLTKEEVNAIQETWALVWSDKKNNGIDFFVKFFTHFPEAQTTFLNTKKNHNARNHVDRNVGGKEVKWLVPPFVELLEEKTNGKVTELHKTAWTKVFDVIASISDEEVEKAK
;
A
#
# COMPACT_ATOMS: atom_id res chain seq x y z
N MET A 1 -5.41 -15.56 -3.19
CA MET A 1 -3.96 -15.48 -2.92
C MET A 1 -3.76 -14.22 -2.10
N ILE A 2 -3.69 -14.37 -0.79
CA ILE A 2 -3.45 -13.27 0.16
C ILE A 2 -1.93 -13.12 0.21
N ILE A 3 -1.40 -11.94 -0.13
CA ILE A 3 0.03 -11.67 0.06
C ILE A 3 0.24 -11.55 1.57
N PRO A 4 1.05 -12.41 2.20
CA PRO A 4 1.34 -12.27 3.61
C PRO A 4 2.18 -11.00 3.78
N ILE A 5 1.61 -9.98 4.41
CA ILE A 5 2.40 -8.90 5.00
C ILE A 5 3.21 -9.57 6.10
N THR A 6 4.53 -9.69 5.90
CA THR A 6 5.43 -10.25 6.91
C THR A 6 5.39 -9.34 8.13
N ILE A 7 4.68 -9.75 9.17
CA ILE A 7 4.89 -9.21 10.52
C ILE A 7 6.25 -9.76 10.94
N ILE A 8 7.28 -8.91 10.97
CA ILE A 8 8.56 -9.25 11.59
C ILE A 8 8.29 -9.25 13.11
N SER A 9 7.82 -10.39 13.62
CA SER A 9 7.74 -10.66 15.06
C SER A 9 8.94 -11.53 15.41
N ASN A 10 9.91 -10.95 16.13
CA ASN A 10 10.97 -11.73 16.76
C ASN A 10 10.31 -12.71 17.75
N ARG A 11 10.41 -13.99 17.42
CA ARG A 11 9.80 -15.11 18.13
C ARG A 11 10.48 -15.32 19.49
N GLY A 12 9.93 -14.72 20.53
CA GLY A 12 10.16 -15.11 21.92
C GLY A 12 9.21 -16.25 22.31
N GLU A 13 9.75 -17.32 22.90
CA GLU A 13 9.01 -18.48 23.39
C GLU A 13 7.92 -18.08 24.41
N MET A 14 6.77 -18.75 24.31
CA MET A 14 5.66 -18.60 25.25
C MET A 14 6.02 -19.25 26.60
N THR A 15 6.03 -18.46 27.66
CA THR A 15 5.77 -18.96 29.01
C THR A 15 4.42 -18.43 29.49
N GLU A 16 3.62 -19.34 30.04
CA GLU A 16 2.35 -19.04 30.72
C GLU A 16 2.61 -18.12 31.92
N ASN A 17 1.76 -17.09 32.06
CA ASN A 17 1.68 -16.09 33.13
C ASN A 17 2.64 -14.89 33.03
N GLY A 18 2.12 -13.79 32.49
CA GLY A 18 2.75 -12.47 32.65
C GLY A 18 1.99 -11.38 31.89
N THR A 19 1.48 -10.40 32.63
CA THR A 19 0.95 -9.12 32.18
C THR A 19 1.69 -8.58 30.93
N ALA A 20 0.98 -8.45 29.82
CA ALA A 20 1.50 -7.90 28.57
C ALA A 20 1.64 -6.37 28.66
N ASN A 21 2.71 -5.90 29.29
CA ASN A 21 3.31 -4.60 28.99
C ASN A 21 4.41 -4.85 27.94
N GLY A 22 4.01 -5.05 26.70
CA GLY A 22 4.91 -5.03 25.55
C GLY A 22 4.82 -3.65 24.89
N SER A 23 5.90 -2.88 24.93
CA SER A 23 6.00 -1.57 24.28
C SER A 23 5.83 -1.72 22.76
N ASP A 24 4.80 -1.09 22.19
CA ASP A 24 4.51 -0.94 20.75
C ASP A 24 5.58 -0.17 19.95
N SER A 25 6.74 0.14 20.54
CA SER A 25 7.67 1.15 20.01
C SER A 25 8.37 0.80 18.69
N ASP A 26 8.40 -0.48 18.30
CA ASP A 26 9.20 -0.94 17.15
C ASP A 26 8.32 -1.46 15.99
N ALA A 27 7.00 -1.50 16.16
CA ALA A 27 6.09 -1.95 15.12
C ALA A 27 5.76 -0.82 14.14
N LEU A 28 6.03 -1.05 12.85
CA LEU A 28 5.73 -0.12 11.76
C LEU A 28 4.23 0.23 11.65
N LEU A 29 3.38 -0.73 12.00
CA LEU A 29 1.92 -0.60 12.10
C LEU A 29 1.47 -1.13 13.46
N THR A 30 0.57 -0.40 14.11
CA THR A 30 -0.15 -0.87 15.29
C THR A 30 -1.17 -1.96 14.93
N LYS A 31 -1.65 -2.69 15.92
CA LYS A 31 -2.68 -3.73 15.70
C LYS A 31 -3.97 -3.13 15.13
N GLU A 32 -4.36 -1.95 15.58
CA GLU A 32 -5.53 -1.21 15.13
C GLU A 32 -5.38 -0.79 13.67
N GLU A 33 -4.20 -0.33 13.26
CA GLU A 33 -3.90 0.01 11.87
C GLU A 33 -3.93 -1.22 10.95
N VAL A 34 -3.38 -2.35 11.40
CA VAL A 34 -3.45 -3.62 10.67
C VAL A 34 -4.90 -4.04 10.47
N ASN A 35 -5.74 -3.98 11.50
CA ASN A 35 -7.16 -4.30 11.39
C ASN A 35 -7.87 -3.37 10.41
N ALA A 36 -7.63 -2.06 10.50
CA ALA A 36 -8.20 -1.06 9.59
C ALA A 36 -7.84 -1.34 8.12
N ILE A 37 -6.57 -1.71 7.85
CA ILE A 37 -6.12 -2.11 6.51
C ILE A 37 -6.84 -3.37 6.05
N GLN A 38 -6.90 -4.41 6.89
CA GLN A 38 -7.52 -5.69 6.52
C GLN A 38 -9.02 -5.55 6.22
N GLU A 39 -9.75 -4.82 7.05
CA GLU A 39 -11.19 -4.60 6.87
C GLU A 39 -11.49 -3.87 5.55
N THR A 40 -10.75 -2.80 5.27
CA THR A 40 -10.96 -2.01 4.05
C THR A 40 -10.42 -2.71 2.79
N TRP A 41 -9.32 -3.46 2.91
CA TRP A 41 -8.81 -4.26 1.80
C TRP A 41 -9.77 -5.36 1.38
N ALA A 42 -10.47 -6.00 2.33
CA ALA A 42 -11.45 -7.04 2.01
C ALA A 42 -12.55 -6.53 1.07
N LEU A 43 -12.98 -5.28 1.24
CA LEU A 43 -13.98 -4.63 0.39
C LEU A 43 -13.42 -4.36 -1.01
N VAL A 44 -12.22 -3.77 -1.10
CA VAL A 44 -11.56 -3.50 -2.39
C VAL A 44 -11.27 -4.81 -3.15
N TRP A 45 -10.80 -5.84 -2.46
CA TRP A 45 -10.39 -7.09 -3.06
C TRP A 45 -11.57 -7.91 -3.62
N SER A 46 -12.76 -7.76 -3.03
CA SER A 46 -13.98 -8.48 -3.43
C SER A 46 -14.30 -8.31 -4.93
N ASP A 47 -14.06 -7.12 -5.48
CA ASP A 47 -14.15 -6.82 -6.91
C ASP A 47 -12.84 -6.20 -7.44
N LYS A 48 -11.73 -6.92 -7.22
CA LYS A 48 -10.38 -6.47 -7.60
C LYS A 48 -10.24 -5.98 -9.06
N LYS A 49 -11.05 -6.50 -9.99
CA LYS A 49 -10.96 -6.13 -11.41
C LYS A 49 -11.54 -4.74 -11.62
N ASN A 50 -12.80 -4.54 -11.23
CA ASN A 50 -13.45 -3.25 -11.46
C ASN A 50 -12.87 -2.18 -10.54
N ASN A 51 -12.55 -2.52 -9.28
CA ASN A 51 -11.89 -1.59 -8.36
C ASN A 51 -10.48 -1.20 -8.83
N GLY A 52 -9.75 -2.11 -9.47
CA GLY A 52 -8.47 -1.79 -10.07
C GLY A 52 -8.60 -0.83 -11.26
N ILE A 53 -9.59 -1.03 -12.13
CA ILE A 53 -9.86 -0.11 -13.25
C ILE A 53 -10.26 1.27 -12.71
N ASP A 54 -11.20 1.32 -11.78
CA ASP A 54 -11.70 2.53 -11.13
C ASP A 54 -10.56 3.32 -10.47
N PHE A 55 -9.70 2.61 -9.71
CA PHE A 55 -8.49 3.16 -9.13
C PHE A 55 -7.58 3.83 -10.17
N PHE A 56 -7.27 3.15 -11.29
CA PHE A 56 -6.39 3.72 -12.30
C PHE A 56 -7.03 4.86 -13.08
N VAL A 57 -8.36 4.85 -13.29
CA VAL A 57 -9.09 5.99 -13.87
C VAL A 57 -8.94 7.21 -12.95
N LYS A 58 -9.15 7.06 -11.64
CA LYS A 58 -8.92 8.12 -10.65
C LYS A 58 -7.47 8.58 -10.66
N PHE A 59 -6.52 7.65 -10.61
CA PHE A 59 -5.09 7.95 -10.66
C PHE A 59 -4.70 8.82 -11.86
N PHE A 60 -5.11 8.44 -13.08
CA PHE A 60 -4.80 9.21 -14.28
C PHE A 60 -5.61 10.51 -14.42
N THR A 61 -6.66 10.68 -13.62
CA THR A 61 -7.40 11.94 -13.49
C THR A 61 -6.65 12.91 -12.58
N HIS A 62 -6.11 12.42 -11.46
CA HIS A 62 -5.29 13.21 -10.53
C HIS A 62 -3.89 13.52 -11.09
N PHE A 63 -3.30 12.57 -11.82
CA PHE A 63 -1.92 12.62 -12.32
C PHE A 63 -1.86 12.28 -13.82
N PRO A 64 -2.37 13.15 -14.70
CA PRO A 64 -2.39 12.88 -16.14
C PRO A 64 -1.00 12.67 -16.75
N GLU A 65 0.05 13.29 -16.20
CA GLU A 65 1.44 13.12 -16.60
C GLU A 65 1.92 11.66 -16.46
N ALA A 66 1.37 10.93 -15.48
CA ALA A 66 1.72 9.54 -15.25
C ALA A 66 1.32 8.65 -16.44
N GLN A 67 0.34 9.05 -17.26
CA GLN A 67 -0.09 8.27 -18.43
C GLN A 67 1.08 8.00 -19.39
N THR A 68 2.01 8.94 -19.54
CA THR A 68 3.17 8.79 -20.44
C THR A 68 4.05 7.59 -20.06
N THR A 69 4.19 7.34 -18.76
CA THR A 69 4.93 6.19 -18.19
C THR A 69 4.24 4.85 -18.44
N PHE A 70 2.92 4.85 -18.65
CA PHE A 70 2.11 3.64 -18.90
C PHE A 70 1.84 3.38 -20.39
N LEU A 71 1.87 4.41 -21.24
CA LEU A 71 1.64 4.29 -22.67
C LEU A 71 2.85 3.71 -23.43
N ASN A 72 4.06 3.86 -22.90
CA ASN A 72 5.28 3.44 -23.60
C ASN A 72 5.66 1.96 -23.38
N THR A 73 4.67 1.09 -23.18
CA THR A 73 4.90 -0.30 -22.72
C THR A 73 4.91 -1.30 -23.86
N LYS A 74 6.11 -1.74 -24.27
CA LYS A 74 6.23 -3.05 -24.93
C LYS A 74 6.08 -4.12 -23.85
N LYS A 75 5.06 -4.97 -24.02
CA LYS A 75 4.59 -6.05 -23.14
C LYS A 75 5.74 -6.74 -22.40
N ASN A 76 5.87 -6.48 -21.10
CA ASN A 76 6.35 -7.36 -20.04
C ASN A 76 5.89 -6.69 -18.73
N HIS A 77 5.28 -7.40 -17.79
CA HIS A 77 4.71 -6.84 -16.55
C HIS A 77 5.48 -7.38 -15.33
N ASN A 78 6.69 -6.89 -15.08
CA ASN A 78 7.44 -7.20 -13.85
C ASN A 78 7.83 -5.92 -13.09
N ALA A 79 8.19 -6.06 -11.81
CA ALA A 79 8.59 -4.94 -10.93
C ALA A 79 9.81 -4.18 -11.47
N ARG A 80 10.71 -4.84 -12.22
CA ARG A 80 11.83 -4.21 -12.95
C ARG A 80 11.39 -3.06 -13.85
N ASN A 81 10.19 -3.13 -14.43
CA ASN A 81 9.69 -2.04 -15.26
C ASN A 81 9.55 -0.70 -14.53
N HIS A 82 9.32 -0.70 -13.21
CA HIS A 82 9.21 0.55 -12.46
C HIS A 82 10.60 1.20 -12.32
N VAL A 83 11.63 0.39 -12.08
CA VAL A 83 13.04 0.82 -12.07
C VAL A 83 13.45 1.34 -13.46
N ASP A 84 13.19 0.57 -14.53
CA ASP A 84 13.54 0.95 -15.90
C ASP A 84 12.83 2.24 -16.38
N ARG A 85 11.71 2.59 -15.73
CA ARG A 85 10.94 3.81 -16.02
C ARG A 85 11.17 4.92 -15.00
N ASN A 86 12.14 4.73 -14.10
CA ASN A 86 12.49 5.67 -13.03
C ASN A 86 11.26 6.10 -12.20
N VAL A 87 10.41 5.12 -11.87
CA VAL A 87 9.29 5.31 -10.94
C VAL A 87 9.84 5.07 -9.53
N GLY A 88 10.09 6.15 -8.81
CA GLY A 88 10.60 6.13 -7.45
C GLY A 88 9.48 6.29 -6.42
N GLY A 89 9.87 6.50 -5.17
CA GLY A 89 8.96 6.67 -4.04
C GLY A 89 8.02 7.86 -4.21
N LYS A 90 8.48 8.94 -4.86
CA LYS A 90 7.63 10.10 -5.19
C LYS A 90 6.40 9.68 -6.00
N GLU A 91 6.61 8.95 -7.10
CA GLU A 91 5.53 8.50 -7.97
C GLU A 91 4.65 7.44 -7.29
N VAL A 92 5.23 6.58 -6.43
CA VAL A 92 4.44 5.64 -5.61
C VAL A 92 3.47 6.38 -4.68
N LYS A 93 3.89 7.50 -4.07
CA LYS A 93 3.00 8.29 -3.19
C LYS A 93 1.81 8.93 -3.91
N TRP A 94 1.87 9.09 -5.23
CA TRP A 94 0.71 9.53 -6.02
C TRP A 94 -0.45 8.52 -6.01
N LEU A 95 -0.20 7.27 -5.60
CA LEU A 95 -1.25 6.28 -5.46
C LEU A 95 -2.17 6.54 -4.25
N VAL A 96 -1.72 7.31 -3.25
CA VAL A 96 -2.47 7.51 -1.99
C VAL A 96 -3.81 8.23 -2.22
N PRO A 97 -3.87 9.43 -2.84
CA PRO A 97 -5.14 10.15 -3.00
C PRO A 97 -6.23 9.36 -3.76
N PRO A 98 -5.98 8.79 -4.95
CA PRO A 98 -7.01 8.03 -5.67
C PRO A 98 -7.39 6.73 -4.94
N PHE A 99 -6.48 6.16 -4.13
CA PHE A 99 -6.79 4.98 -3.34
C PHE A 99 -7.71 5.34 -2.16
N VAL A 100 -7.46 6.44 -1.46
CA VAL A 100 -8.33 6.94 -0.39
C VAL A 100 -9.73 7.27 -0.94
N GLU A 101 -9.81 7.92 -2.09
CA GLU A 101 -11.07 8.20 -2.77
C GLU A 101 -11.85 6.91 -3.09
N LEU A 102 -11.16 5.89 -3.63
CA LEU A 102 -11.76 4.57 -3.86
C LEU A 102 -12.28 3.96 -2.54
N LEU A 103 -11.51 4.02 -1.46
CA LEU A 103 -11.92 3.48 -0.17
C LEU A 103 -13.17 4.20 0.38
N GLU A 104 -13.23 5.52 0.26
CA GLU A 104 -14.38 6.33 0.68
C GLU A 104 -15.64 5.89 -0.09
N GLU A 105 -15.53 5.62 -1.38
CA GLU A 105 -16.65 5.11 -2.17
C GLU A 105 -17.08 3.70 -1.76
N LYS A 106 -16.13 2.75 -1.62
CA LYS A 106 -16.47 1.34 -1.33
C LYS A 106 -16.93 1.08 0.10
N THR A 107 -16.60 1.99 1.02
CA THR A 107 -17.03 1.91 2.42
C THR A 107 -18.29 2.75 2.69
N ASN A 108 -18.86 3.38 1.67
CA ASN A 108 -19.95 4.36 1.80
C ASN A 108 -19.59 5.49 2.79
N GLY A 109 -18.37 6.02 2.70
CA GLY A 109 -17.86 7.11 3.52
C GLY A 109 -17.48 6.73 4.94
N LYS A 110 -17.36 5.43 5.26
CA LYS A 110 -16.96 4.96 6.61
C LYS A 110 -15.44 4.92 6.82
N VAL A 111 -14.65 5.35 5.82
CA VAL A 111 -13.20 5.56 6.00
C VAL A 111 -12.97 6.62 7.07
N THR A 112 -12.26 6.23 8.13
CA THR A 112 -11.82 7.16 9.19
C THR A 112 -10.37 7.59 8.95
N GLU A 113 -9.90 8.59 9.70
CA GLU A 113 -8.50 9.02 9.66
C GLU A 113 -7.51 7.92 10.04
N LEU A 114 -7.92 6.94 10.87
CA LEU A 114 -7.12 5.75 11.17
C LEU A 114 -6.83 4.95 9.89
N HIS A 115 -7.86 4.73 9.05
CA HIS A 115 -7.71 4.01 7.80
C HIS A 115 -6.77 4.73 6.83
N LYS A 116 -6.96 6.05 6.68
CA LYS A 116 -6.11 6.89 5.81
C LYS A 116 -4.66 6.86 6.26
N THR A 117 -4.42 7.03 7.56
CA THR A 117 -3.08 6.98 8.16
C THR A 117 -2.44 5.61 7.96
N ALA A 118 -3.17 4.53 8.24
CA ALA A 118 -2.68 3.17 8.09
C ALA A 118 -2.28 2.85 6.63
N TRP A 119 -3.12 3.20 5.66
CA TRP A 119 -2.80 3.02 4.24
C TRP A 119 -1.67 3.92 3.77
N THR A 120 -1.58 5.16 4.27
CA THR A 120 -0.45 6.06 3.97
C THR A 120 0.87 5.42 4.40
N LYS A 121 0.93 4.85 5.62
CA LYS A 121 2.11 4.12 6.09
C LYS A 121 2.48 2.93 5.18
N VAL A 122 1.49 2.17 4.71
CA VAL A 122 1.74 1.08 3.74
C VAL A 122 2.37 1.62 2.45
N PHE A 123 1.85 2.72 1.90
CA PHE A 123 2.42 3.33 0.70
C PHE A 123 3.80 3.97 0.95
N ASP A 124 4.06 4.51 2.14
CA ASP A 124 5.39 5.02 2.51
C ASP A 124 6.45 3.90 2.51
N VAL A 125 6.08 2.70 2.99
CA VAL A 125 6.97 1.53 2.96
C VAL A 125 7.25 1.08 1.53
N ILE A 126 6.21 1.01 0.70
CA ILE A 126 6.37 0.67 -0.72
C ILE A 126 7.22 1.72 -1.44
N ALA A 127 7.02 3.01 -1.12
CA ALA A 127 7.80 4.11 -1.68
C ALA A 127 9.28 3.99 -1.30
N SER A 128 9.59 3.69 -0.04
CA SER A 128 10.97 3.45 0.43
C SER A 128 11.63 2.31 -0.35
N ILE A 129 10.92 1.19 -0.51
CA ILE A 129 11.43 0.05 -1.29
C ILE A 129 11.67 0.47 -2.76
N SER A 130 10.76 1.25 -3.34
CA SER A 130 10.89 1.71 -4.73
C SER A 130 12.12 2.61 -4.92
N ASP A 131 12.38 3.52 -3.98
CA ASP A 131 13.57 4.39 -3.99
C ASP A 131 14.85 3.56 -3.88
N GLU A 132 14.91 2.61 -2.93
CA GLU A 132 16.06 1.71 -2.78
C GLU A 132 16.36 0.92 -4.06
N GLU A 133 15.33 0.40 -4.73
CA GLU A 133 15.51 -0.38 -5.97
C GLU A 133 15.93 0.50 -7.15
N VAL A 134 15.43 1.73 -7.24
CA VAL A 134 15.87 2.71 -8.25
C VAL A 134 17.31 3.16 -8.00
N GLU A 135 17.71 3.34 -6.75
CA GLU A 135 19.08 3.71 -6.38
C GLU A 135 20.09 2.60 -6.68
N LYS A 136 19.76 1.34 -6.35
CA LYS A 136 20.63 0.17 -6.64
C LYS A 136 20.89 -0.04 -8.13
N ALA A 137 20.02 0.47 -9.00
CA ALA A 137 20.12 0.30 -10.45
C ALA A 137 21.00 1.36 -11.15
N LYS A 138 21.48 2.37 -10.42
CA LYS A 138 22.41 3.40 -10.90
C LYS A 138 23.86 2.96 -10.74
#